data_AF-A0A227J6N0-F1
#
_entry.id   AF-A0A227J6N0-F1
#
_cell.length_a   1.000
_cell.length_b   1.000
_cell.length_c   1.000
_cell.angle_alpha   90.00
_cell.angle_beta   90.00
_cell.angle_gamma   90.00
#
_symmetry.space_group_name_H-M   'P 1'
#
loop_
_entity.id
_entity.type
_entity.pdbx_description
1 polymer ?
#
loop_
_entity_poly.entity_id
_entity_poly.type
_entity_poly.pdbx_seq_one_letter_code
_entity_poly.pdbx_strand_id
1 'polypeptide(L)'
;GSEFDVETQADMLLLYWPKAKAEAEYLLAMLMAKLGVNTEIVVVGENRSGVKSIEKMFKEYGPVNKYDSARRCSFYWGNCLNEPKPFNQEEWFKSYTVTLGEQSLTVKSLPGVFSHGEFDLGSRLLL
;
A
#
# COMPACT_ATOMS: atom_id res chain seq x y z
N GLY A 1 -1.18 7.40 7.24
CA GLY A 1 -1.52 5.98 7.41
C GLY A 1 -1.21 5.59 8.82
N SER A 2 -1.93 4.62 9.37
CA SER A 2 -1.54 4.00 10.63
C SER A 2 -0.42 2.98 10.36
N GLU A 3 0.60 2.97 11.21
CA GLU A 3 1.57 1.88 11.27
C GLU A 3 0.93 0.65 11.91
N PHE A 4 1.36 -0.55 11.53
CA PHE A 4 0.99 -1.79 12.23
C PHE A 4 2.11 -2.19 13.19
N ASP A 5 2.07 -1.63 14.39
CA ASP A 5 3.09 -1.75 15.44
C ASP A 5 2.77 -2.82 16.50
N VAL A 6 1.53 -3.29 16.55
CA VAL A 6 1.05 -4.29 17.52
C VAL A 6 1.85 -5.60 17.43
N GLU A 7 2.20 -6.18 18.57
CA GLU A 7 2.77 -7.53 18.63
C GLU A 7 1.74 -8.57 18.16
N THR A 8 2.17 -9.51 17.33
CA THR A 8 1.29 -10.52 16.75
C THR A 8 2.04 -11.82 16.49
N GLN A 9 1.29 -12.93 16.52
CA GLN A 9 1.75 -14.26 16.07
C GLN A 9 1.08 -14.66 14.75
N ALA A 10 0.45 -13.71 14.06
CA ALA A 10 -0.21 -13.98 12.79
C ALA A 10 0.79 -14.49 11.75
N ASP A 11 0.44 -15.59 11.11
CA ASP A 11 1.18 -16.25 10.04
C ASP A 11 0.46 -16.12 8.68
N MET A 12 -0.72 -15.48 8.65
CA MET A 12 -1.47 -15.21 7.44
C MET A 12 -2.00 -13.76 7.40
N LEU A 13 -1.87 -13.13 6.23
CA LEU A 13 -2.41 -11.82 5.90
C LEU A 13 -3.55 -11.93 4.88
N LEU A 14 -4.72 -11.39 5.20
CA LEU A 14 -5.79 -11.11 4.23
C LEU A 14 -5.75 -9.63 3.83
N LEU A 15 -5.28 -9.33 2.62
CA LEU A 15 -5.22 -7.98 2.08
C LEU A 15 -6.36 -7.75 1.08
N TYR A 16 -7.30 -6.88 1.45
CA TYR A 16 -8.20 -6.27 0.49
C TYR A 16 -7.43 -5.22 -0.31
N TRP A 17 -7.33 -5.42 -1.62
CA TRP A 17 -6.51 -4.58 -2.48
C TRP A 17 -6.98 -3.12 -2.44
N PRO A 18 -6.13 -2.17 -2.01
CA PRO A 18 -6.50 -0.77 -2.00
C PRO A 18 -6.59 -0.24 -3.44
N LYS A 19 -7.40 0.81 -3.63
CA LYS A 19 -7.59 1.39 -4.98
C LYS A 19 -6.33 2.11 -5.48
N ALA A 20 -5.54 2.66 -4.57
CA ALA A 20 -4.31 3.38 -4.89
C ALA A 20 -3.10 2.45 -4.88
N LYS A 21 -2.32 2.44 -5.97
CA LYS A 21 -1.12 1.62 -6.11
C LYS A 21 -0.07 1.90 -5.02
N ALA A 22 0.15 3.18 -4.70
CA ALA A 22 1.11 3.58 -3.68
C ALA A 22 0.71 3.10 -2.27
N GLU A 23 -0.59 3.03 -2.00
CA GLU A 23 -1.10 2.48 -0.73
C GLU A 23 -0.89 0.97 -0.67
N ALA A 24 -1.08 0.25 -1.79
CA ALA A 24 -0.77 -1.18 -1.86
C ALA A 24 0.71 -1.46 -1.60
N GLU A 25 1.61 -0.66 -2.20
CA GLU A 25 3.06 -0.77 -2.00
C GLU A 25 3.45 -0.51 -0.54
N TYR A 26 2.90 0.55 0.06
CA TYR A 26 3.13 0.89 1.46
C TYR A 26 2.69 -0.23 2.41
N LEU A 27 1.45 -0.73 2.24
CA LEU A 27 0.91 -1.79 3.09
C LEU A 27 1.69 -3.10 2.94
N LEU A 28 2.06 -3.49 1.71
CA LEU A 28 2.86 -4.69 1.48
C LEU A 28 4.23 -4.57 2.14
N ALA A 29 4.94 -3.46 1.96
CA ALA A 29 6.25 -3.27 2.57
C ALA A 29 6.18 -3.33 4.11
N MET A 30 5.21 -2.61 4.70
CA MET A 30 5.00 -2.60 6.15
C MET A 30 4.66 -3.98 6.70
N LEU A 31 3.67 -4.65 6.11
CA LEU A 31 3.15 -5.90 6.65
C LEU A 31 4.13 -7.06 6.43
N MET A 32 4.82 -7.10 5.28
CA MET A 32 5.84 -8.12 5.05
C MET A 32 7.02 -7.91 6.00
N ALA A 33 7.50 -6.68 6.19
CA ALA A 33 8.56 -6.41 7.17
C ALA A 33 8.18 -6.80 8.61
N LYS A 34 6.90 -6.65 8.99
CA LYS A 34 6.42 -7.01 10.33
C LYS A 34 6.24 -8.52 10.53
N LEU A 35 5.63 -9.20 9.55
CA LEU A 35 5.24 -10.61 9.68
C LEU A 35 6.37 -11.57 9.26
N GLY A 36 7.23 -11.14 8.33
CA GLY A 36 8.44 -11.86 7.94
C GLY A 36 8.21 -13.13 7.11
N VAL A 37 9.28 -13.92 6.99
CA VAL A 37 9.31 -15.18 6.23
C VAL A 37 8.32 -16.20 6.80
N ASN A 38 7.77 -17.04 5.92
CA ASN A 38 6.71 -18.03 6.17
C ASN A 38 5.32 -17.44 6.41
N THR A 39 5.15 -16.13 6.19
CA THR A 39 3.81 -15.52 6.17
C THR A 39 3.07 -15.85 4.89
N GLU A 40 1.87 -16.40 5.00
CA GLU A 40 0.93 -16.55 3.90
C GLU A 40 0.26 -15.21 3.59
N ILE A 41 0.03 -14.91 2.31
CA ILE A 41 -0.74 -13.74 1.91
C ILE A 41 -1.90 -14.16 1.01
N VAL A 42 -3.09 -13.72 1.36
CA VAL A 42 -4.28 -13.73 0.51
C VAL A 42 -4.55 -12.31 0.05
N VAL A 43 -4.72 -12.10 -1.25
CA VAL A 43 -5.09 -10.81 -1.82
C VAL A 43 -6.40 -10.93 -2.60
N VAL A 44 -7.36 -10.07 -2.25
CA VAL A 44 -8.67 -9.99 -2.92
C VAL A 44 -8.91 -8.57 -3.41
N GLY A 45 -9.28 -8.40 -4.67
CA GLY A 45 -9.53 -7.07 -5.22
C GLY A 45 -10.26 -7.04 -6.55
N GLU A 46 -10.80 -5.88 -6.89
CA GLU A 46 -11.43 -5.65 -8.20
C GLU A 46 -10.36 -5.53 -9.30
N ASN A 47 -10.61 -6.18 -10.44
CA ASN A 47 -9.73 -6.13 -11.61
C ASN A 47 -9.49 -4.71 -12.13
N ARG A 48 -10.47 -3.82 -11.95
CA ARG A 48 -10.40 -2.41 -12.37
C ARG A 48 -9.59 -1.54 -11.40
N SER A 49 -9.34 -2.01 -10.18
CA SER A 49 -8.51 -1.32 -9.18
C SER A 49 -7.04 -1.73 -9.24
N GLY A 50 -6.64 -2.49 -10.26
CA GLY A 50 -5.24 -2.82 -10.50
C GLY A 50 -4.69 -3.98 -9.67
N VAL A 51 -5.55 -4.82 -9.07
CA VAL A 51 -5.16 -5.96 -8.21
C VAL A 51 -4.12 -6.89 -8.82
N LYS A 52 -4.11 -7.04 -10.15
CA LYS A 52 -3.11 -7.85 -10.87
C LYS A 52 -1.66 -7.42 -10.62
N SER A 53 -1.44 -6.18 -10.17
CA SER A 53 -0.11 -5.68 -9.84
C SER A 53 0.55 -6.46 -8.70
N ILE A 54 -0.21 -7.18 -7.88
CA ILE A 54 0.33 -8.04 -6.82
C ILE A 54 1.35 -9.04 -7.37
N GLU A 55 1.14 -9.60 -8.57
CA GLU A 55 2.05 -10.55 -9.20
C GLU A 55 3.45 -9.97 -9.44
N LYS A 56 3.54 -8.65 -9.63
CA LYS A 56 4.81 -7.94 -9.80
C LYS A 56 5.35 -7.44 -8.46
N MET A 57 4.50 -6.84 -7.64
CA MET A 57 4.90 -6.28 -6.35
C MET A 57 5.41 -7.35 -5.38
N PHE A 58 4.80 -8.54 -5.41
CA PHE A 58 5.12 -9.57 -4.44
C PHE A 58 6.40 -10.35 -4.77
N LYS A 59 6.98 -10.17 -5.97
CA LYS A 59 8.14 -10.94 -6.44
C LYS A 59 9.36 -10.85 -5.53
N GLU A 60 9.54 -9.74 -4.82
CA GLU A 60 10.67 -9.60 -3.89
C GLU A 60 10.48 -10.45 -2.62
N TYR A 61 9.24 -10.72 -2.21
CA TYR A 61 8.91 -11.50 -1.01
C TYR A 61 8.76 -12.99 -1.31
N GLY A 62 8.25 -13.37 -2.48
CA GLY A 62 8.04 -14.77 -2.85
C GLY A 62 7.04 -14.96 -3.98
N PRO A 63 6.58 -16.20 -4.22
CA PRO A 63 5.57 -16.49 -5.21
C PRO A 63 4.18 -16.07 -4.74
N VAL A 64 3.38 -15.53 -5.66
CA VAL A 64 1.94 -15.33 -5.51
C VAL A 64 1.26 -15.84 -6.78
N ASN A 65 0.21 -16.64 -6.61
CA ASN A 65 -0.53 -17.23 -7.72
C ASN A 65 -1.96 -16.71 -7.71
N LYS A 66 -2.54 -16.57 -8.89
CA LYS A 66 -3.97 -16.33 -9.02
C LYS A 66 -4.71 -17.66 -8.83
N TYR A 67 -5.60 -17.72 -7.86
CA TYR A 67 -6.37 -18.94 -7.54
C TYR A 67 -7.76 -18.91 -8.15
N ASP A 68 -8.44 -17.75 -8.14
CA ASP A 68 -9.78 -17.63 -8.71
C ASP A 68 -10.06 -16.22 -9.24
N SER A 69 -11.11 -16.09 -10.04
CA SER A 69 -11.72 -14.81 -10.37
C SER A 69 -13.21 -14.95 -10.65
N ALA A 70 -14.01 -14.13 -9.99
CA ALA A 70 -15.45 -14.05 -10.17
C ALA A 70 -15.92 -12.60 -10.03
N ARG A 71 -17.03 -12.25 -10.70
CA ARG A 71 -17.71 -10.94 -10.56
C ARG A 71 -16.78 -9.71 -10.66
N ARG A 72 -15.81 -9.76 -11.57
CA ARG A 72 -14.75 -8.73 -11.79
C ARG A 72 -13.74 -8.59 -10.66
N CYS A 73 -13.70 -9.53 -9.71
CA CYS A 73 -12.66 -9.64 -8.70
C CYS A 73 -11.66 -10.74 -9.06
N SER A 74 -10.47 -10.65 -8.50
CA SER A 74 -9.47 -11.72 -8.52
C SER A 74 -9.05 -12.05 -7.09
N PHE A 75 -8.79 -13.33 -6.86
CA PHE A 75 -8.26 -13.90 -5.63
C PHE A 75 -6.88 -14.47 -5.91
N TYR A 76 -5.93 -14.05 -5.08
CA TYR A 76 -4.54 -14.45 -5.12
C TYR A 76 -4.13 -15.02 -3.78
N TRP A 77 -3.22 -16.00 -3.80
CA TRP A 77 -2.60 -16.52 -2.61
C TRP A 77 -1.12 -16.78 -2.89
N GLY A 78 -0.28 -16.36 -1.95
CA GLY A 78 1.17 -16.46 -2.02
C GLY A 78 1.79 -16.70 -0.66
N ASN A 79 3.10 -16.90 -0.67
CA ASN A 79 3.91 -17.17 0.51
C ASN A 79 5.15 -16.28 0.49
N CYS A 80 5.42 -15.60 1.61
CA CYS A 80 6.67 -14.89 1.81
C CYS A 80 7.78 -15.91 2.11
N LEU A 81 8.71 -16.09 1.18
CA LEU A 81 9.82 -17.04 1.29
C LEU A 81 11.18 -16.33 1.43
N ASN A 82 11.24 -15.05 1.05
CA ASN A 82 12.44 -14.24 1.12
C ASN A 82 12.33 -13.24 2.27
N GLU A 83 13.46 -12.94 2.90
CA GLU A 83 13.54 -11.94 3.95
C GLU A 83 13.10 -10.56 3.43
N PRO A 84 12.04 -9.96 4.00
CA PRO A 84 11.59 -8.63 3.63
C PRO A 84 12.61 -7.56 4.03
N LYS A 85 12.65 -6.44 3.29
CA LYS A 85 13.46 -5.29 3.69
C LYS A 85 12.89 -4.66 4.96
N PRO A 86 13.72 -4.06 5.83
CA PRO A 86 13.23 -3.25 6.94
C PRO A 86 12.28 -2.16 6.44
N PHE A 87 11.17 -1.99 7.15
CA PHE A 87 10.22 -0.93 6.88
C PHE A 87 10.49 0.26 7.78
N ASN A 88 10.56 1.45 7.19
CA ASN A 88 10.68 2.72 7.90
C ASN A 88 9.62 3.68 7.38
N GLN A 89 8.60 3.97 8.18
CA GLN A 89 7.46 4.82 7.76
C GLN A 89 7.89 6.23 7.32
N GLU A 90 8.97 6.76 7.90
CA GLU A 90 9.45 8.12 7.59
C GLU A 90 9.87 8.26 6.12
N GLU A 91 10.32 7.18 5.48
CA GLU A 91 10.74 7.17 4.07
C GLU A 91 9.56 7.26 3.08
N TRP A 92 8.33 7.08 3.57
CA TRP A 92 7.12 7.07 2.74
C TRP A 92 6.38 8.40 2.73
N PHE A 93 6.81 9.39 3.53
CA PHE A 93 6.20 10.71 3.48
C PHE A 93 6.54 11.43 2.18
N LYS A 94 5.50 11.90 1.49
CA LYS A 94 5.64 12.91 0.44
C LYS A 94 5.28 14.28 1.00
N SER A 95 6.08 15.28 0.64
CA SER A 95 5.89 16.65 1.06
C SER A 95 5.68 17.56 -0.15
N TYR A 96 4.73 18.50 -0.07
CA TYR A 96 4.57 19.58 -1.04
C TYR A 96 4.20 20.87 -0.31
N THR A 97 4.55 22.01 -0.91
CA THR A 97 4.27 23.33 -0.34
C THR A 97 3.07 23.94 -1.06
N VAL A 98 2.13 24.48 -0.29
CA VAL A 98 1.00 25.28 -0.76
C VAL A 98 1.26 26.73 -0.36
N THR A 99 1.17 27.65 -1.31
CA THR A 99 1.33 29.09 -1.07
C THR A 99 0.03 29.81 -1.35
N LEU A 100 -0.44 30.64 -0.40
CA LEU A 100 -1.67 31.40 -0.45
C LEU A 100 -1.37 32.84 -0.02
N GLY A 101 -1.28 33.75 -0.99
CA GLY A 101 -0.79 35.11 -0.73
C GLY A 101 0.61 35.09 -0.11
N GLU A 102 0.75 35.66 1.09
CA GLU A 102 2.01 35.70 1.85
C GLU A 102 2.21 34.46 2.75
N GLN A 103 1.22 33.58 2.85
CA GLN A 103 1.29 32.40 3.71
C GLN A 103 1.79 31.18 2.92
N SER A 104 2.64 30.38 3.56
CA SER A 104 3.09 29.10 3.01
C SER A 104 2.86 27.98 4.03
N LEU A 105 2.38 26.84 3.54
CA LEU A 105 2.12 25.63 4.32
C LEU A 105 2.82 24.45 3.66
N THR A 106 3.68 23.76 4.42
CA THR A 106 4.26 22.48 3.99
C THR A 106 3.34 21.34 4.43
N VAL A 107 2.73 20.67 3.46
CA VAL A 107 1.88 19.50 3.70
C VAL A 107 2.72 18.24 3.57
N LYS A 108 2.68 17.38 4.59
CA LYS A 108 3.26 16.03 4.56
C LYS A 108 2.15 15.01 4.52
N SER A 109 2.28 14.00 3.68
CA SER A 109 1.27 12.95 3.51
C SER A 109 1.90 11.58 3.33
N LEU A 110 1.23 10.56 3.86
CA LEU A 110 1.52 9.15 3.59
C LEU A 110 0.58 8.62 2.50
N PRO A 111 0.96 7.52 1.81
CA PRO A 111 0.04 6.82 0.92
C PRO A 111 -1.29 6.48 1.63
N GLY A 112 -2.40 6.53 0.87
CA GLY A 112 -3.75 6.26 1.36
C GLY A 112 -4.59 7.50 1.71
N VAL A 113 -4.02 8.71 1.71
CA VAL A 113 -4.80 9.96 1.83
C VAL A 113 -5.23 10.51 0.47
N PHE A 114 -6.29 11.32 0.45
CA PHE A 114 -6.72 12.05 -0.76
C PHE A 114 -5.62 12.99 -1.25
N SER A 115 -5.42 13.06 -2.57
CA SER A 115 -4.38 13.88 -3.22
C SER A 115 -2.97 13.67 -2.63
N HIS A 116 -2.63 12.42 -2.29
CA HIS A 116 -1.32 12.10 -1.72
C HIS A 116 -0.16 12.65 -2.57
N GLY A 117 0.65 13.51 -1.93
CA GLY A 117 1.86 14.07 -2.51
C GLY A 117 1.68 15.28 -3.42
N GLU A 118 0.45 15.74 -3.69
CA GLU A 118 0.19 16.87 -4.58
C GLU A 118 -0.98 17.74 -4.11
N PHE A 119 -0.96 19.02 -4.46
CA PHE A 119 -2.08 19.90 -4.15
C PHE A 119 -3.21 19.72 -5.18
N ASP A 120 -4.39 19.33 -4.71
CA ASP A 120 -5.54 19.06 -5.55
C ASP A 120 -6.00 20.30 -6.34
N LEU A 121 -6.29 20.10 -7.63
CA LEU A 121 -6.67 21.18 -8.54
C LEU A 121 -8.02 21.81 -8.17
N GLY A 122 -8.96 21.00 -7.68
CA GLY A 122 -10.28 21.48 -7.22
C GLY A 122 -10.15 22.34 -5.96
N SER A 123 -9.33 21.88 -5.01
CA SER A 123 -8.97 22.64 -3.81
C SER A 123 -8.28 23.96 -4.17
N ARG A 124 -7.44 23.97 -5.20
CA ARG A 124 -6.82 25.21 -5.71
C ARG A 124 -7.82 26.15 -6.38
N LEU A 125 -8.84 25.64 -7.07
CA LEU A 125 -9.86 26.48 -7.67
C LEU A 125 -10.73 27.19 -6.61
N LEU A 126 -10.87 26.58 -5.44
CA LEU A 126 -11.64 27.13 -4.33
C LEU A 126 -10.93 28.30 -3.63
N LEU A 127 -9.59 28.32 -3.67
CA LEU A 127 -8.74 29.29 -2.95
C LEU A 127 -8.25 30.41 -3.86
#